data_AF-A0A7H9V957-F1
#
_entry.id   AF-A0A7H9V957-F1
#
_cell.length_a   1.000
_cell.length_b   1.000
_cell.length_c   1.000
_cell.angle_alpha   90.00
_cell.angle_beta   90.00
_cell.angle_gamma   90.00
#
_symmetry.space_group_name_H-M   'P 1'
#
loop_
_entity.id
_entity.type
_entity.pdbx_description
1 polymer ?
#
loop_
_entity_poly.entity_id
_entity_poly.type
_entity_poly.pdbx_seq_one_letter_code
_entity_poly.pdbx_strand_id
1 'polypeptide(L)'
;IYTSGTTGQPKGIVRDNGGHMVALKWTMDNEFGVKPGEVFWAASDVGWVVGHSYIVYGPLLHGATSVLFEGKPIGTPDAGTYWR
;
A
#
# COMPACT_ATOMS: atom_id res chain seq x y z
N ILE A 1 -0.74 -4.97 -12.79
CA ILE A 1 0.60 -4.58 -12.29
C ILE A 1 1.64 -5.53 -12.84
N TYR A 2 2.79 -5.05 -13.29
CA TYR A 2 3.87 -5.93 -13.75
C TYR A 2 4.76 -6.37 -12.58
N THR A 3 5.20 -7.63 -12.61
CA THR A 3 6.18 -8.18 -11.65
C THR A 3 7.27 -8.94 -12.39
N SER A 4 8.38 -9.24 -11.72
CA SER A 4 9.49 -9.99 -12.31
C SER A 4 9.04 -11.39 -12.73
N GLY A 5 9.47 -11.79 -13.93
CA GLY A 5 9.26 -13.14 -14.47
C GLY A 5 10.60 -13.88 -14.55
N THR A 6 10.57 -15.20 -14.42
CA THR A 6 11.76 -16.06 -14.55
C THR A 6 12.28 -16.17 -15.98
N THR A 7 11.48 -15.76 -16.97
CA THR A 7 11.78 -15.85 -18.41
C THR A 7 12.31 -14.55 -19.01
N GLY A 8 12.68 -13.57 -18.17
CA GLY A 8 13.19 -12.26 -18.60
C GLY A 8 12.12 -11.25 -19.05
N GLN A 9 10.88 -11.70 -19.25
CA GLN A 9 9.74 -10.81 -19.55
C GLN A 9 8.89 -10.56 -18.29
N PRO A 10 8.52 -9.31 -17.99
CA PRO A 10 7.62 -9.01 -16.88
C PRO A 10 6.24 -9.67 -17.05
N LYS A 11 5.67 -10.15 -15.94
CA LYS A 11 4.34 -10.78 -15.92
C LYS A 11 3.27 -9.75 -15.53
N GLY A 12 2.27 -9.57 -16.38
CA GLY A 12 1.14 -8.68 -16.12
C GLY A 12 0.09 -9.35 -15.23
N ILE A 13 0.13 -9.07 -13.93
CA ILE A 13 -0.86 -9.57 -12.98
C ILE A 13 -2.13 -8.71 -13.09
N VAL A 14 -3.24 -9.38 -13.37
CA VAL A 14 -4.59 -8.82 -13.37
C VAL A 14 -5.24 -9.11 -12.02
N ARG A 15 -5.94 -8.13 -11.47
CA ARG A 15 -6.76 -8.28 -10.26
C ARG A 15 -8.20 -7.97 -10.63
N ASP A 16 -9.11 -8.85 -10.22
CA ASP A 16 -10.54 -8.61 -10.36
C ASP A 16 -10.98 -7.48 -9.41
N ASN A 17 -12.08 -6.81 -9.72
CA ASN A 17 -12.51 -5.67 -8.89
C ASN A 17 -13.10 -6.14 -7.54
N GLY A 18 -14.08 -7.04 -7.55
CA GLY A 18 -14.87 -7.37 -6.37
C GLY A 18 -14.07 -8.08 -5.27
N GLY A 19 -13.39 -9.18 -5.61
CA GLY A 19 -12.60 -9.97 -4.67
C GLY A 19 -11.42 -9.19 -4.12
N HIS A 20 -10.74 -8.42 -4.96
CA HIS A 20 -9.65 -7.54 -4.52
C HIS A 20 -10.13 -6.51 -3.50
N MET A 21 -11.22 -5.79 -3.77
CA MET A 21 -11.72 -4.76 -2.86
C MET A 21 -12.20 -5.35 -1.53
N VAL A 22 -12.95 -6.46 -1.57
CA VAL A 22 -13.46 -7.12 -0.36
C VAL A 22 -12.32 -7.63 0.52
N ALA A 23 -11.33 -8.30 -0.07
CA ALA A 23 -10.18 -8.82 0.66
C ALA A 23 -9.37 -7.68 1.31
N LEU A 24 -9.05 -6.61 0.56
CA LEU A 24 -8.27 -5.50 1.10
C LEU A 24 -9.02 -4.73 2.19
N LYS A 25 -10.32 -4.51 2.06
CA LYS A 25 -11.11 -3.88 3.12
C LYS A 25 -11.10 -4.73 4.40
N TRP A 26 -11.16 -6.06 4.25
CA TRP A 26 -11.14 -7.00 5.38
C TRP A 26 -9.79 -6.99 6.10
N THR A 27 -8.67 -6.93 5.37
CA THR A 27 -7.33 -6.95 6.00
C THR A 27 -7.03 -5.69 6.82
N MET A 28 -7.61 -4.53 6.49
CA MET A 28 -7.39 -3.31 7.27
C MET A 28 -7.77 -3.48 8.75
N ASP A 29 -8.91 -4.11 9.04
CA ASP A 29 -9.34 -4.37 10.41
C ASP A 29 -8.70 -5.63 10.99
N ASN A 30 -8.64 -6.71 10.21
CA ASN A 30 -8.31 -8.04 10.74
C ASN A 30 -6.80 -8.31 10.81
N GLU A 31 -6.00 -7.71 9.93
CA GLU A 31 -4.54 -7.88 9.92
C GLU A 31 -3.83 -6.67 10.54
N PHE A 32 -4.28 -5.45 10.21
CA PHE A 32 -3.64 -4.21 10.66
C PHE A 32 -4.32 -3.56 11.86
N GLY A 33 -5.51 -4.02 12.26
CA GLY A 33 -6.25 -3.45 13.40
C GLY A 33 -6.73 -2.02 13.21
N VAL A 34 -6.66 -1.49 11.98
CA VAL A 34 -7.01 -0.10 11.65
C VAL A 34 -8.52 0.05 11.66
N LYS A 35 -9.01 1.05 12.38
CA LYS A 35 -10.42 1.43 12.40
C LYS A 35 -10.70 2.54 11.38
N PRO A 36 -11.94 2.65 10.87
CA PRO A 36 -12.31 3.77 10.00
C PRO A 36 -12.03 5.12 10.68
N GLY A 37 -11.48 6.07 9.94
CA GLY A 37 -11.06 7.38 10.44
C GLY A 37 -9.62 7.44 10.99
N GLU A 38 -8.98 6.30 11.27
CA GLU A 38 -7.58 6.28 11.69
C GLU A 38 -6.62 6.54 10.52
N VAL A 39 -5.35 6.82 10.86
CA VAL A 39 -4.28 7.05 9.88
C VAL A 39 -3.50 5.76 9.67
N PHE A 40 -3.35 5.35 8.42
CA PHE A 40 -2.51 4.22 8.04
C PHE A 40 -1.38 4.69 7.12
N TRP A 41 -0.18 4.14 7.36
CA TRP A 41 1.00 4.46 6.56
C TRP A 41 1.75 3.20 6.15
N ALA A 42 1.79 2.97 4.83
CA ALA A 42 2.71 2.03 4.21
C ALA A 42 3.79 2.80 3.45
N ALA A 43 5.02 2.80 3.95
CA ALA A 43 6.18 3.43 3.30
C ALA A 43 6.65 2.60 2.08
N SER A 44 5.85 2.63 1.01
CA SER A 44 6.11 1.97 -0.27
C SER A 44 5.91 2.97 -1.41
N ASP A 45 5.82 2.46 -2.64
CA ASP A 45 5.55 3.26 -3.83
C ASP A 45 4.37 2.67 -4.61
N VAL A 46 3.59 3.54 -5.27
CA VAL A 46 2.40 3.16 -6.03
C VAL A 46 2.72 2.25 -7.22
N GLY A 47 3.96 2.19 -7.68
CA GLY A 47 4.44 1.22 -8.67
C GLY A 47 4.50 -0.22 -8.16
N TRP A 48 4.41 -0.46 -6.85
CA TRP A 48 4.41 -1.79 -6.24
C TRP A 48 3.02 -2.23 -5.77
N VAL A 49 2.87 -3.55 -5.56
CA VAL A 49 1.60 -4.12 -5.05
C VAL A 49 1.25 -3.57 -3.67
N VAL A 50 2.25 -3.28 -2.84
CA VAL A 50 2.05 -2.67 -1.52
C VAL A 50 1.43 -1.28 -1.67
N GLY A 51 1.92 -0.44 -2.59
CA GLY A 51 1.32 0.87 -2.83
C GLY A 51 -0.11 0.80 -3.36
N HIS A 52 -0.38 -0.10 -4.31
CA HIS A 52 -1.76 -0.33 -4.76
C HIS A 52 -2.65 -0.75 -3.59
N SER A 53 -2.23 -1.76 -2.83
CA SER A 53 -3.08 -2.41 -1.82
C SER A 53 -3.25 -1.56 -0.56
N TYR A 54 -2.19 -0.86 -0.13
CA TYR A 54 -2.08 -0.31 1.21
C TYR A 54 -1.62 1.16 1.27
N ILE A 55 -1.37 1.81 0.12
CA ILE A 55 -1.37 3.28 0.03
C ILE A 55 -2.72 3.76 -0.55
N VAL A 56 -3.29 3.03 -1.52
CA VAL A 56 -4.54 3.45 -2.19
C VAL A 56 -5.74 2.63 -1.74
N TYR A 57 -5.90 1.39 -2.22
CA TYR A 57 -7.18 0.70 -2.14
C TYR A 57 -7.62 0.37 -0.71
N GLY A 58 -6.82 -0.35 0.06
CA GLY A 58 -7.18 -0.83 1.41
C GLY A 58 -7.62 0.30 2.34
N PRO A 59 -6.76 1.29 2.64
CA PRO A 59 -7.10 2.39 3.53
C PRO A 59 -8.33 3.17 3.05
N LEU A 60 -8.41 3.53 1.77
CA LEU A 60 -9.51 4.34 1.25
C LEU A 60 -10.84 3.57 1.21
N LEU A 61 -10.84 2.28 0.86
CA LEU A 61 -12.02 1.41 0.92
C LEU A 61 -12.49 1.19 2.37
N HIS A 62 -11.57 1.20 3.32
CA HIS A 62 -11.86 1.05 4.74
C HIS A 62 -12.31 2.36 5.41
N GLY A 63 -12.10 3.51 4.75
CA GLY A 63 -12.40 4.83 5.31
C GLY A 63 -11.32 5.35 6.25
N ALA A 64 -10.08 4.87 6.11
CA ALA A 64 -8.91 5.39 6.81
C ALA A 64 -8.24 6.51 6.01
N THR A 65 -7.49 7.38 6.70
CA THR A 65 -6.58 8.33 6.07
C THR A 65 -5.30 7.61 5.66
N SER A 66 -4.85 7.80 4.43
CA SER A 66 -3.62 7.19 3.92
C SER A 66 -2.51 8.22 3.76
N VAL A 67 -1.30 7.86 4.17
CA VAL A 67 -0.10 8.69 3.99
C VAL A 67 0.59 8.35 2.66
N LEU A 68 0.60 9.32 1.73
CA LEU A 68 1.44 9.28 0.53
C LEU A 68 2.77 9.98 0.83
N PHE A 69 3.85 9.23 0.85
CA PHE A 69 5.18 9.72 1.22
C PHE A 69 6.10 9.80 -0.01
N GLU A 70 6.62 11.00 -0.29
CA GLU A 70 7.67 11.21 -1.28
C GLU A 70 8.99 11.54 -0.55
N GLY A 71 9.88 10.56 -0.49
CA GLY A 71 11.16 10.70 0.20
C GLY A 71 11.89 9.37 0.36
N LYS A 72 12.81 9.32 1.33
CA LYS A 72 13.60 8.14 1.67
C LYS A 72 13.66 7.97 3.19
N PRO A 73 13.92 6.74 3.69
CA PRO A 73 14.09 6.52 5.14
C PRO A 73 15.28 7.28 5.73
N ILE A 74 16.29 7.61 4.90
CA ILE A 74 17.46 8.41 5.24
C ILE A 74 17.77 9.35 4.07
N GLY A 75 18.40 10.49 4.34
CA GLY A 75 18.84 11.42 3.29
C GLY A 75 17.75 12.38 2.80
N THR A 76 16.56 12.36 3.41
CA THR A 76 15.50 13.36 3.16
C THR A 76 14.90 13.92 4.46
N PRO A 77 15.68 14.55 5.37
CA PRO A 77 17.14 14.77 5.29
C PRO A 77 17.97 13.77 6.10
N ASP A 78 17.39 13.13 7.13
CA ASP A 78 18.11 12.35 8.14
C ASP A 78 17.33 11.08 8.54
N ALA A 79 17.90 10.23 9.39
CA ALA A 79 17.30 8.97 9.83
C ALA A 79 16.08 9.14 10.77
N GLY A 80 15.77 10.37 11.15
CA GLY A 80 14.56 10.73 11.88
C GLY A 80 13.32 10.85 10.98
N THR A 81 13.47 10.78 9.65
CA THR A 81 12.39 11.07 8.68
C THR A 81 11.10 10.29 8.94
N TYR A 82 11.19 9.02 9.36
CA TYR A 82 10.00 8.21 9.60
C TYR A 82 9.30 8.48 10.94
N TRP A 83 9.95 9.19 11.85
CA TRP A 83 9.50 9.37 13.24
C TRP A 83 9.06 10.80 13.54
N ARG A 84 9.22 11.71 12.57
CA ARG A 84 8.86 13.13 12.67
C ARG A 84 7.44 13.34 12.18
#